data_AF-A0A3D4DIV6-F1
#
_entry.id   AF-A0A3D4DIV6-F1
#
_cell.length_a   1.000
_cell.length_b   1.000
_cell.length_c   1.000
_cell.angle_alpha   90.00
_cell.angle_beta   90.00
_cell.angle_gamma   90.00
#
_symmetry.space_group_name_H-M   'P 1'
#
loop_
_entity.id
_entity.type
_entity.pdbx_description
1 polymer ?
#
loop_
_entity_poly.entity_id
_entity_poly.type
_entity_poly.pdbx_seq_one_letter_code
_entity_poly.pdbx_strand_id
1 'polypeptide(L)'
;MVKIKSIFPTDKNEIDLVKFINTYQYLSPKDLPYFFNTTYYPKRIAKLIQNNILRRYKKFLVLGEDGYNFMKILGIETNKLRYQEKYANRLKFMSHLAAIFKHSNATFIPSFQIKDKTAFTESSRKYIGILNIFGTKYLTYHISNSHTDKYLNSVIYDLQKELKYKNVVILIDDISRINFLKFSFGLNSVIICEDTDESLKKLKYLQQINWLKILNISFKENLALSELNFCDYTDHKNLYVSNFYFIDTEKINRISTFIQNNINKKVDIVCPESIVKYIKNELNTCNFHLIDIDNFIEKEINFYE
;
A
#
# COMPACT_ATOMS: atom_id res chain seq x y z
N MET A 1 -27.79 -8.57 -44.45
CA MET A 1 -27.48 -7.84 -43.20
C MET A 1 -25.99 -7.85 -42.95
N VAL A 2 -25.30 -6.73 -43.15
CA VAL A 2 -23.90 -6.57 -42.73
C VAL A 2 -23.91 -6.37 -41.22
N LYS A 3 -23.45 -7.35 -40.44
CA LYS A 3 -23.19 -7.15 -39.00
C LYS A 3 -22.02 -6.18 -38.88
N ILE A 4 -22.30 -4.90 -38.65
CA ILE A 4 -21.28 -3.94 -38.22
C ILE A 4 -20.84 -4.42 -36.84
N LYS A 5 -19.66 -5.03 -36.76
CA LYS A 5 -19.06 -5.38 -35.47
C LYS A 5 -18.70 -4.08 -34.77
N SER A 6 -19.31 -3.83 -33.61
CA SER A 6 -18.93 -2.72 -32.75
C SER A 6 -17.43 -2.75 -32.47
N ILE A 7 -16.77 -1.59 -32.56
CA ILE A 7 -15.35 -1.43 -32.24
C ILE A 7 -15.10 -1.41 -30.72
N PHE A 8 -16.17 -1.20 -29.93
CA PHE A 8 -16.10 -1.08 -28.49
C PHE A 8 -15.99 -2.43 -27.78
N PRO A 9 -15.24 -2.49 -26.67
CA PRO A 9 -15.10 -3.72 -25.90
C PRO A 9 -16.45 -4.12 -25.29
N THR A 10 -16.71 -5.42 -25.32
CA THR A 10 -17.87 -6.07 -24.67
C THR A 10 -17.45 -7.01 -23.54
N ASP A 11 -16.18 -7.41 -23.52
CA ASP A 11 -15.59 -8.21 -22.46
C ASP A 11 -15.41 -7.38 -21.19
N LYS A 12 -15.82 -7.95 -20.04
CA LYS A 12 -15.80 -7.25 -18.74
C LYS A 12 -14.38 -6.77 -18.36
N ASN A 13 -13.36 -7.57 -18.60
CA ASN A 13 -11.99 -7.23 -18.23
C ASN A 13 -11.43 -6.10 -19.12
N GLU A 14 -11.78 -6.10 -20.40
CA GLU A 14 -11.45 -5.00 -21.31
C GLU A 14 -12.17 -3.70 -20.93
N ILE A 15 -13.46 -3.76 -20.59
CA ILE A 15 -14.23 -2.60 -20.12
C ILE A 15 -13.63 -2.06 -18.82
N ASP A 16 -13.31 -2.93 -17.86
CA ASP A 16 -12.73 -2.57 -16.58
C ASP A 16 -11.33 -1.97 -16.74
N LEU A 17 -10.53 -2.47 -17.67
CA LEU A 17 -9.24 -1.89 -18.05
C LEU A 17 -9.40 -0.46 -18.59
N VAL A 18 -10.35 -0.24 -19.51
CA VAL A 18 -10.57 1.09 -20.10
C VAL A 18 -11.08 2.08 -19.03
N LYS A 19 -12.00 1.67 -18.16
CA LYS A 19 -12.45 2.46 -17.00
C LYS A 19 -11.30 2.80 -16.05
N PHE A 20 -10.41 1.84 -15.82
CA PHE A 20 -9.24 2.05 -14.98
C PHE A 20 -8.28 3.07 -15.59
N ILE A 21 -7.95 2.93 -16.87
CA ILE A 21 -7.10 3.90 -17.58
C ILE A 21 -7.78 5.27 -17.65
N ASN A 22 -9.12 5.36 -17.78
CA ASN A 22 -9.82 6.64 -17.67
C ASN A 22 -9.62 7.30 -16.29
N THR A 23 -9.58 6.50 -15.22
CA THR A 23 -9.45 6.99 -13.85
C THR A 23 -8.03 7.46 -13.53
N TYR A 24 -7.03 6.63 -13.84
CA TYR A 24 -5.63 6.90 -13.49
C TYR A 24 -4.80 7.51 -14.63
N GLN A 25 -5.39 7.61 -15.83
CA GLN A 25 -4.84 8.15 -17.07
C GLN A 25 -3.71 7.35 -17.72
N TYR A 26 -2.97 6.58 -16.92
CA TYR A 26 -1.85 5.75 -17.33
C TYR A 26 -2.08 4.33 -16.83
N LEU A 27 -1.57 3.35 -17.57
CA LEU A 27 -1.34 1.99 -17.06
C LEU A 27 0.00 1.49 -17.61
N SER A 28 0.82 0.90 -16.73
CA SER A 28 2.03 0.21 -17.18
C SER A 28 1.67 -1.12 -17.84
N PRO A 29 2.28 -1.49 -18.97
CA PRO A 29 2.10 -2.82 -19.54
C PRO A 29 2.43 -3.97 -18.56
N LYS A 30 3.31 -3.73 -17.57
CA LYS A 30 3.62 -4.70 -16.51
C LYS A 30 2.42 -5.03 -15.63
N ASP A 31 1.44 -4.14 -15.56
CA ASP A 31 0.25 -4.24 -14.70
C ASP A 31 -0.94 -4.87 -15.42
N LEU A 32 -0.83 -5.12 -16.73
CA LEU A 32 -1.87 -5.80 -17.51
C LEU A 32 -2.31 -7.16 -16.95
N PRO A 33 -1.41 -8.01 -16.40
CA PRO A 33 -1.82 -9.27 -15.79
C PRO A 33 -2.84 -9.11 -14.65
N TYR A 34 -2.90 -7.95 -13.98
CA TYR A 34 -3.90 -7.70 -12.94
C TYR A 34 -5.33 -7.49 -13.49
N PHE A 35 -5.49 -7.38 -14.81
CA PHE A 35 -6.78 -7.23 -15.48
C PHE A 35 -7.20 -8.50 -16.22
N PHE A 36 -6.28 -9.42 -16.49
CA PHE A 36 -6.55 -10.58 -17.32
C PHE A 36 -5.97 -11.85 -16.70
N ASN A 37 -6.83 -12.84 -16.50
CA ASN A 37 -6.44 -14.14 -15.95
C ASN A 37 -5.85 -15.10 -17.01
N THR A 38 -5.64 -14.63 -18.25
CA THR A 38 -5.27 -15.49 -19.38
C THR A 38 -4.03 -14.97 -20.09
N THR A 39 -3.15 -15.85 -20.55
CA THR A 39 -1.97 -15.49 -21.36
C THR A 39 -2.30 -14.88 -22.72
N TYR A 40 -3.56 -14.95 -23.18
CA TYR A 40 -4.02 -14.40 -24.46
C TYR A 40 -4.32 -12.88 -24.45
N TYR A 41 -4.19 -12.20 -23.30
CA TYR A 41 -4.46 -10.75 -23.21
C TYR A 41 -3.65 -9.87 -24.18
N PRO A 42 -2.41 -10.20 -24.61
CA PRO A 42 -1.68 -9.33 -25.55
C PRO A 42 -2.41 -9.10 -26.87
N LYS A 43 -3.12 -10.11 -27.40
CA LYS A 43 -3.94 -9.98 -28.62
C LYS A 43 -5.14 -9.05 -28.39
N ARG A 44 -5.77 -9.13 -27.21
CA ARG A 44 -6.85 -8.24 -26.80
C ARG A 44 -6.38 -6.79 -26.75
N ILE A 45 -5.24 -6.53 -26.12
CA ILE A 45 -4.62 -5.19 -26.07
C ILE A 45 -4.27 -4.67 -27.45
N ALA A 46 -3.69 -5.50 -28.32
CA ALA A 46 -3.38 -5.12 -29.70
C ALA A 46 -4.66 -4.69 -30.46
N LYS A 47 -5.75 -5.43 -30.29
CA LYS A 47 -7.05 -5.09 -30.88
C LYS A 47 -7.63 -3.78 -30.33
N LEU A 48 -7.54 -3.54 -29.01
CA LEU A 48 -7.97 -2.27 -28.42
C LEU A 48 -7.14 -1.08 -28.94
N ILE A 49 -5.86 -1.28 -29.23
CA ILE A 49 -5.01 -0.27 -29.85
C ILE A 49 -5.38 -0.05 -31.32
N GLN A 50 -5.60 -1.13 -32.07
CA GLN A 50 -6.03 -1.06 -33.47
C GLN A 50 -7.37 -0.33 -33.63
N ASN A 51 -8.29 -0.54 -32.70
CA ASN A 51 -9.59 0.12 -32.64
C ASN A 51 -9.53 1.53 -32.01
N ASN A 52 -8.34 2.08 -31.75
CA ASN A 52 -8.14 3.41 -31.16
C ASN A 52 -8.85 3.63 -29.81
N ILE A 53 -9.19 2.54 -29.12
CA ILE A 53 -9.71 2.57 -27.74
C ILE A 53 -8.57 2.92 -26.78
N LEU A 54 -7.42 2.27 -26.99
CA LEU A 54 -6.19 2.54 -26.27
C LEU A 54 -5.11 3.02 -27.23
N ARG A 55 -4.09 3.69 -26.71
CA ARG A 55 -2.87 4.00 -27.46
C ARG A 55 -1.66 3.95 -26.55
N ARG A 56 -0.48 3.82 -27.17
CA ARG A 56 0.78 3.89 -26.44
C ARG A 56 1.22 5.35 -26.31
N TYR A 57 1.64 5.73 -25.10
CA TYR A 57 2.32 6.99 -24.84
C TYR A 57 3.57 6.69 -24.02
N LYS A 58 4.74 6.88 -24.65
CA LYS A 58 6.01 6.37 -24.13
C LYS A 58 5.86 4.87 -23.80
N LYS A 59 6.22 4.45 -22.58
CA LYS A 59 6.12 3.07 -22.11
C LYS A 59 4.75 2.69 -21.52
N PHE A 60 3.74 3.58 -21.56
CA PHE A 60 2.44 3.38 -20.89
C PHE A 60 1.29 3.25 -21.89
N LEU A 61 0.21 2.60 -21.46
CA LEU A 61 -1.09 2.62 -22.12
C LEU A 61 -1.92 3.80 -21.58
N VAL A 62 -2.58 4.49 -22.49
CA VAL A 62 -3.48 5.63 -22.22
C VAL A 62 -4.72 5.51 -23.12
N LEU A 63 -5.78 6.27 -22.84
CA LEU A 63 -6.95 6.29 -23.73
C LEU A 63 -6.61 6.87 -25.11
N GLY A 64 -7.11 6.20 -26.14
CA GLY A 64 -7.25 6.74 -27.48
C GLY A 64 -8.53 7.56 -27.63
N GLU A 65 -8.77 8.09 -28.82
CA GLU A 65 -9.94 8.93 -29.07
C GLU A 65 -11.25 8.15 -28.90
N ASP A 66 -11.33 6.96 -29.47
CA ASP A 66 -12.51 6.11 -29.34
C ASP A 66 -12.66 5.54 -27.91
N GLY A 67 -11.57 5.48 -27.14
CA GLY A 67 -11.63 5.19 -25.72
C GLY A 67 -12.37 6.29 -24.94
N TYR A 68 -12.09 7.56 -25.25
CA TYR A 68 -12.84 8.68 -24.68
C TYR A 68 -14.31 8.68 -25.11
N ASN A 69 -14.60 8.36 -26.37
CA ASN A 69 -15.98 8.24 -26.86
C ASN A 69 -16.73 7.09 -26.15
N PHE A 70 -16.07 5.95 -25.97
CA PHE A 70 -16.61 4.82 -25.23
C PHE A 70 -17.01 5.20 -23.81
N MET A 71 -16.17 5.97 -23.10
CA MET A 71 -16.49 6.42 -21.74
C MET A 71 -17.73 7.30 -21.68
N LYS A 72 -17.90 8.21 -22.66
CA LYS A 72 -19.10 9.05 -22.77
C LYS A 72 -20.36 8.22 -23.01
N ILE A 73 -20.29 7.21 -23.86
CA ILE A 73 -21.41 6.27 -24.11
C ILE A 73 -21.82 5.56 -22.82
N LEU A 74 -20.85 5.21 -21.96
CA LEU A 74 -21.12 4.62 -20.64
C LEU A 74 -21.62 5.63 -19.59
N GLY A 75 -21.75 6.91 -19.93
CA GLY A 75 -22.16 7.97 -18.99
C GLY A 75 -21.09 8.30 -17.94
N ILE A 76 -19.81 8.00 -18.21
CA ILE A 76 -18.71 8.22 -17.27
C ILE A 76 -17.88 9.43 -17.69
N GLU A 77 -17.61 10.33 -16.74
CA GLU A 77 -16.78 11.51 -16.98
C GLU A 77 -15.35 11.12 -17.38
N THR A 78 -14.83 11.78 -18.40
CA THR A 78 -13.51 11.51 -18.95
C THR A 78 -12.42 12.37 -18.35
N ASN A 79 -11.29 11.77 -17.95
CA ASN A 79 -10.14 12.53 -17.51
C ASN A 79 -9.13 12.75 -18.64
N LYS A 80 -8.81 14.01 -18.93
CA LYS A 80 -7.75 14.37 -19.89
C LYS A 80 -6.38 13.94 -19.36
N LEU A 81 -5.58 13.37 -20.24
CA LEU A 81 -4.20 12.96 -19.96
C LEU A 81 -3.35 14.15 -19.48
N ARG A 82 -2.65 13.99 -18.35
CA ARG A 82 -1.81 15.02 -17.74
C ARG A 82 -0.33 14.80 -18.03
N TYR A 83 0.30 15.76 -18.71
CA TYR A 83 1.68 15.61 -19.19
C TYR A 83 2.76 16.12 -18.21
N GLN A 84 2.41 17.00 -17.27
CA GLN A 84 3.38 17.57 -16.33
C GLN A 84 4.06 16.47 -15.53
N GLU A 85 5.38 16.33 -15.68
CA GLU A 85 6.13 15.16 -15.25
C GLU A 85 5.91 14.77 -13.78
N LYS A 86 6.03 15.73 -12.86
CA LYS A 86 5.82 15.49 -11.43
C LYS A 86 4.43 14.91 -11.12
N TYR A 87 3.40 15.44 -11.77
CA TYR A 87 2.04 14.97 -11.58
C TYR A 87 1.79 13.64 -12.30
N ALA A 88 2.32 13.48 -13.52
CA ALA A 88 2.23 12.25 -14.30
C ALA A 88 2.91 11.07 -13.58
N ASN A 89 4.07 11.28 -12.95
CA ASN A 89 4.77 10.25 -12.18
C ASN A 89 3.95 9.82 -10.96
N ARG A 90 3.32 10.78 -10.27
CA ARG A 90 2.39 10.48 -9.18
C ARG A 90 1.17 9.67 -9.68
N LEU A 91 0.59 10.00 -10.83
CA LEU A 91 -0.52 9.24 -11.42
C LEU A 91 -0.11 7.81 -11.79
N LYS A 92 1.05 7.63 -12.44
CA LYS A 92 1.59 6.30 -12.78
C LYS A 92 1.81 5.46 -11.52
N PHE A 93 2.29 6.08 -10.45
CA PHE A 93 2.46 5.40 -9.17
C PHE A 93 1.13 4.94 -8.58
N MET A 94 0.16 5.84 -8.46
CA MET A 94 -1.18 5.52 -7.97
C MET A 94 -1.89 4.48 -8.85
N SER A 95 -1.68 4.53 -10.17
CA SER A 95 -2.13 3.50 -11.10
C SER A 95 -1.54 2.14 -10.76
N HIS A 96 -0.23 2.05 -10.60
CA HIS A 96 0.42 0.78 -10.31
C HIS A 96 -0.10 0.19 -8.99
N LEU A 97 -0.19 1.03 -7.96
CA LEU A 97 -0.74 0.65 -6.66
C LEU A 97 -2.17 0.12 -6.79
N ALA A 98 -3.06 0.86 -7.44
CA ALA A 98 -4.45 0.45 -7.64
C ALA A 98 -4.59 -0.85 -8.46
N ALA A 99 -3.71 -1.07 -9.44
CA ALA A 99 -3.71 -2.30 -10.22
C ALA A 99 -3.32 -3.51 -9.38
N ILE A 100 -2.26 -3.40 -8.55
CA ILE A 100 -1.85 -4.46 -7.63
C ILE A 100 -3.00 -4.88 -6.72
N PHE A 101 -3.78 -3.94 -6.20
CA PHE A 101 -4.88 -4.20 -5.24
C PHE A 101 -6.23 -4.55 -5.89
N LYS A 102 -6.34 -4.63 -7.22
CA LYS A 102 -7.62 -4.72 -7.95
C LYS A 102 -8.48 -5.96 -7.61
N HIS A 103 -7.85 -7.04 -7.17
CA HIS A 103 -8.49 -8.32 -6.83
C HIS A 103 -7.94 -8.86 -5.51
N SER A 104 -8.00 -8.02 -4.48
CA SER A 104 -7.67 -8.43 -3.12
C SER A 104 -8.65 -7.84 -2.12
N ASN A 105 -8.65 -8.36 -0.90
CA ASN A 105 -9.30 -7.82 0.29
C ASN A 105 -8.75 -6.45 0.71
N ALA A 106 -7.69 -5.99 0.04
CA ALA A 106 -7.19 -4.64 0.10
C ALA A 106 -7.58 -3.84 -1.14
N THR A 107 -7.99 -2.58 -0.96
CA THR A 107 -8.36 -1.64 -2.04
C THR A 107 -7.67 -0.30 -1.87
N PHE A 108 -7.37 0.40 -2.97
CA PHE A 108 -6.72 1.71 -2.93
C PHE A 108 -7.58 2.80 -3.58
N ILE A 109 -7.83 3.87 -2.85
CA ILE A 109 -8.56 5.05 -3.32
C ILE A 109 -7.56 6.20 -3.48
N PRO A 110 -7.35 6.73 -4.70
CA PRO A 110 -6.37 7.78 -4.94
C PRO A 110 -6.80 9.12 -4.36
N SER A 111 -5.80 9.90 -3.94
CA SER A 111 -5.95 11.22 -3.33
C SER A 111 -6.81 12.19 -4.14
N PHE A 112 -6.79 12.14 -5.48
CA PHE A 112 -7.58 13.04 -6.31
C PHE A 112 -9.09 12.76 -6.32
N GLN A 113 -9.52 11.59 -5.82
CA GLN A 113 -10.94 11.27 -5.58
C GLN A 113 -11.39 11.63 -4.17
N ILE A 114 -10.44 11.80 -3.24
CA ILE A 114 -10.72 12.05 -1.81
C ILE A 114 -10.66 13.54 -1.50
N LYS A 115 -9.67 14.24 -2.08
CA LYS A 115 -9.40 15.63 -1.75
C LYS A 115 -10.49 16.53 -2.31
N ASP A 116 -11.04 17.33 -1.42
CA ASP A 116 -11.82 18.48 -1.81
C ASP A 116 -10.90 19.51 -2.48
N LYS A 117 -11.17 19.79 -3.76
CA LYS A 117 -10.39 20.74 -4.56
C LYS A 117 -10.69 22.19 -4.18
N THR A 118 -11.75 22.43 -3.41
CA THR A 118 -12.16 23.76 -2.95
C THR A 118 -11.56 24.13 -1.59
N ALA A 119 -11.12 23.14 -0.80
CA ALA A 119 -10.43 23.36 0.46
C ALA A 119 -8.90 23.44 0.26
N PHE A 120 -8.33 24.65 0.39
CA PHE A 120 -6.89 24.89 0.17
C PHE A 120 -6.00 24.00 1.07
N THR A 121 -6.41 23.80 2.32
CA THR A 121 -5.69 22.97 3.30
C THR A 121 -5.54 21.53 2.84
N GLU A 122 -6.61 20.92 2.32
CA GLU A 122 -6.63 19.53 1.81
C GLU A 122 -5.87 19.36 0.49
N SER A 123 -5.96 20.35 -0.41
CA SER A 123 -5.24 20.31 -1.69
C SER A 123 -3.72 20.18 -1.51
N SER A 124 -3.17 20.79 -0.44
CA SER A 124 -1.74 20.93 -0.21
C SER A 124 -1.06 19.68 0.39
N ARG A 125 -1.87 18.79 1.00
CA ARG A 125 -1.42 17.57 1.72
C ARG A 125 -0.65 16.61 0.81
N LYS A 126 0.28 15.82 1.34
CA LYS A 126 1.18 15.01 0.48
C LYS A 126 0.70 13.59 0.22
N TYR A 127 -0.21 13.07 1.05
CA TYR A 127 -0.73 11.70 0.92
C TYR A 127 -1.23 11.40 -0.49
N ILE A 128 -0.93 10.21 -1.00
CA ILE A 128 -1.27 9.75 -2.35
C ILE A 128 -2.64 9.09 -2.43
N GLY A 129 -3.19 8.64 -1.31
CA GLY A 129 -4.52 8.05 -1.25
C GLY A 129 -4.78 7.38 0.10
N ILE A 130 -5.81 6.55 0.11
CA ILE A 130 -6.17 5.70 1.25
C ILE A 130 -6.07 4.26 0.78
N LEU A 131 -5.26 3.48 1.48
CA LEU A 131 -5.27 2.03 1.36
C LEU A 131 -6.19 1.45 2.42
N ASN A 132 -7.19 0.68 2.00
CA ASN A 132 -8.12 -0.01 2.89
C ASN A 132 -7.78 -1.50 2.87
N ILE A 133 -7.22 -2.02 3.96
CA ILE A 133 -6.83 -3.43 4.10
C ILE A 133 -7.76 -4.07 5.12
N PHE A 134 -8.62 -4.99 4.67
CA PHE A 134 -9.55 -5.72 5.53
C PHE A 134 -10.40 -4.79 6.42
N GLY A 135 -10.87 -3.67 5.87
CA GLY A 135 -11.67 -2.66 6.58
C GLY A 135 -10.86 -1.58 7.31
N THR A 136 -9.56 -1.80 7.54
CA THR A 136 -8.67 -0.83 8.18
C THR A 136 -8.15 0.17 7.16
N LYS A 137 -8.43 1.46 7.39
CA LYS A 137 -7.99 2.56 6.52
C LYS A 137 -6.62 3.08 6.93
N TYR A 138 -5.70 3.12 5.98
CA TYR A 138 -4.36 3.66 6.11
C TYR A 138 -4.22 4.89 5.20
N LEU A 139 -3.83 6.02 5.79
CA LEU A 139 -3.44 7.18 5.00
C LEU A 139 -2.08 6.87 4.35
N THR A 140 -2.02 6.88 3.02
CA THR A 140 -0.85 6.38 2.30
C THR A 140 -0.02 7.54 1.75
N TYR A 141 1.29 7.51 2.02
CA TYR A 141 2.27 8.43 1.47
C TYR A 141 3.26 7.67 0.58
N HIS A 142 3.92 8.42 -0.31
CA HIS A 142 5.00 7.90 -1.13
C HIS A 142 6.20 8.85 -1.08
N ILE A 143 7.37 8.31 -0.76
CA ILE A 143 8.65 9.00 -0.66
C ILE A 143 9.66 8.32 -1.61
N SER A 144 9.65 8.73 -2.88
CA SER A 144 10.71 8.33 -3.82
C SER A 144 12.08 8.95 -3.52
N ASN A 145 13.13 8.40 -4.12
CA ASN A 145 14.51 8.93 -4.13
C ASN A 145 14.63 10.33 -4.72
N SER A 146 13.69 10.74 -5.58
CA SER A 146 13.67 12.10 -6.14
C SER A 146 13.18 13.18 -5.16
N HIS A 147 12.56 12.79 -4.04
CA HIS A 147 12.06 13.73 -3.05
C HIS A 147 13.19 14.22 -2.15
N THR A 148 13.21 15.52 -1.83
CA THR A 148 14.23 16.14 -0.97
C THR A 148 13.84 16.09 0.52
N ASP A 149 14.76 16.43 1.41
CA ASP A 149 14.46 16.52 2.86
C ASP A 149 13.36 17.55 3.15
N LYS A 150 13.25 18.61 2.34
CA LYS A 150 12.12 19.56 2.41
C LYS A 150 10.78 18.86 2.19
N TYR A 151 10.73 17.88 1.30
CA TYR A 151 9.52 17.07 1.09
C TYR A 151 9.25 16.16 2.28
N LEU A 152 10.27 15.48 2.83
CA LEU A 152 10.13 14.65 4.03
C LEU A 152 9.60 15.46 5.21
N ASN A 153 10.17 16.64 5.48
CA ASN A 153 9.67 17.56 6.50
C ASN A 153 8.22 17.98 6.24
N SER A 154 7.85 18.20 4.97
CA SER A 154 6.45 18.47 4.64
C SER A 154 5.52 17.29 4.92
N VAL A 155 5.99 16.04 4.81
CA VAL A 155 5.22 14.85 5.19
C VAL A 155 5.08 14.77 6.72
N ILE A 156 6.17 15.01 7.45
CA ILE A 156 6.17 15.07 8.93
C ILE A 156 5.15 16.11 9.42
N TYR A 157 5.19 17.34 8.90
CA TYR A 157 4.24 18.40 9.29
C TYR A 157 2.79 18.07 8.93
N ASP A 158 2.57 17.36 7.82
CA ASP A 158 1.25 16.91 7.40
C ASP A 158 0.70 15.84 8.36
N LEU A 159 1.54 14.88 8.76
CA LEU A 159 1.18 13.80 9.69
C LEU A 159 0.98 14.30 11.13
N GLN A 160 1.79 15.24 11.61
CA GLN A 160 1.60 15.87 12.92
C GLN A 160 0.24 16.55 13.09
N LYS A 161 -0.37 16.98 11.97
CA LYS A 161 -1.68 17.65 11.95
C LYS A 161 -2.83 16.69 11.61
N GLU A 162 -2.54 15.40 11.42
CA GLU A 162 -3.55 14.41 11.04
C GLU A 162 -4.43 14.02 12.24
N LEU A 163 -5.72 14.32 12.14
CA LEU A 163 -6.69 14.06 13.21
C LEU A 163 -7.62 12.87 12.90
N LYS A 164 -7.85 12.57 11.61
CA LYS A 164 -8.85 11.63 11.12
C LYS A 164 -8.29 10.21 10.96
N TYR A 165 -7.13 10.06 10.35
CA TYR A 165 -6.52 8.75 10.11
C TYR A 165 -5.49 8.41 11.17
N LYS A 166 -5.72 7.32 11.92
CA LYS A 166 -4.81 6.85 12.96
C LYS A 166 -3.83 5.77 12.51
N ASN A 167 -3.98 5.28 11.28
CA ASN A 167 -3.04 4.35 10.67
C ASN A 167 -2.46 4.96 9.41
N VAL A 168 -1.16 4.83 9.24
CA VAL A 168 -0.41 5.41 8.11
C VAL A 168 0.45 4.32 7.48
N VAL A 169 0.55 4.35 6.15
CA VAL A 169 1.56 3.60 5.40
C VAL A 169 2.40 4.59 4.62
N ILE A 170 3.72 4.49 4.73
CA ILE A 170 4.68 5.26 3.96
C ILE A 170 5.43 4.29 3.06
N LEU A 171 5.13 4.37 1.76
CA LEU A 171 5.85 3.65 0.71
C LEU A 171 7.13 4.43 0.39
N ILE A 172 8.29 3.78 0.42
CA ILE A 172 9.58 4.46 0.30
C ILE A 172 10.58 3.65 -0.52
N ASP A 173 11.36 4.33 -1.36
CA ASP A 173 12.42 3.68 -2.16
C ASP A 173 13.60 3.20 -1.28
N ASP A 174 13.89 3.93 -0.20
CA ASP A 174 15.01 3.68 0.72
C ASP A 174 14.62 4.02 2.17
N ILE A 175 14.46 2.98 3.00
CA ILE A 175 14.06 3.12 4.41
C ILE A 175 15.10 3.90 5.24
N SER A 176 16.38 3.87 4.88
CA SER A 176 17.44 4.54 5.65
C SER A 176 17.24 6.06 5.77
N ARG A 177 16.40 6.63 4.89
CA ARG A 177 16.03 8.04 4.89
C ARG A 177 15.03 8.42 5.99
N ILE A 178 14.45 7.45 6.67
CA ILE A 178 13.49 7.67 7.75
C ILE A 178 14.20 7.60 9.09
N ASN A 179 14.14 8.70 9.84
CA ASN A 179 14.44 8.69 11.26
C ASN A 179 13.20 8.24 12.03
N PHE A 180 13.25 7.06 12.66
CA PHE A 180 12.07 6.45 13.28
C PHE A 180 11.48 7.30 14.41
N LEU A 181 12.31 7.97 15.22
CA LEU A 181 11.84 8.88 16.27
C LEU A 181 11.08 10.09 15.70
N LYS A 182 11.58 10.70 14.62
CA LYS A 182 10.89 11.83 13.95
C LYS A 182 9.62 11.41 13.22
N PHE A 183 9.49 10.14 12.88
CA PHE A 183 8.31 9.55 12.25
C PHE A 183 7.39 8.84 13.25
N SER A 184 7.45 9.24 14.53
CA SER A 184 6.47 8.88 15.55
C SER A 184 5.63 10.13 15.86
N PHE A 185 4.31 9.99 15.73
CA PHE A 185 3.34 11.10 15.75
C PHE A 185 2.24 10.92 16.80
N GLY A 186 2.27 9.84 17.59
CA GLY A 186 1.19 9.49 18.51
C GLY A 186 -0.04 8.90 17.80
N LEU A 187 0.17 8.32 16.63
CA LEU A 187 -0.85 7.59 15.88
C LEU A 187 -0.90 6.12 16.36
N ASN A 188 -1.89 5.35 15.89
CA ASN A 188 -1.99 3.93 16.24
C ASN A 188 -0.83 3.15 15.62
N SER A 189 -0.53 3.41 14.34
CA SER A 189 0.50 2.72 13.56
C SER A 189 1.01 3.60 12.42
N VAL A 190 2.33 3.59 12.22
CA VAL A 190 3.00 4.26 11.08
C VAL A 190 3.95 3.26 10.45
N ILE A 191 3.45 2.58 9.42
CA ILE A 191 4.16 1.50 8.74
C ILE A 191 5.08 2.08 7.67
N ILE A 192 6.37 1.75 7.75
CA ILE A 192 7.36 2.04 6.71
C ILE A 192 7.52 0.78 5.85
N CYS A 193 7.27 0.90 4.56
CA CYS A 193 7.23 -0.21 3.62
C CYS A 193 8.03 0.15 2.36
N GLU A 194 8.94 -0.71 1.93
CA GLU A 194 9.69 -0.49 0.69
C GLU A 194 8.72 -0.48 -0.51
N ASP A 195 8.96 0.43 -1.46
CA ASP A 195 8.15 0.53 -2.69
C ASP A 195 8.56 -0.53 -3.72
N THR A 196 8.28 -1.80 -3.41
CA THR A 196 8.51 -2.94 -4.31
C THR A 196 7.24 -3.77 -4.51
N ASP A 197 7.09 -4.40 -5.68
CA ASP A 197 5.96 -5.28 -5.97
C ASP A 197 5.82 -6.41 -4.92
N GLU A 198 6.91 -6.90 -4.34
CA GLU A 198 6.88 -7.90 -3.26
C GLU A 198 6.31 -7.32 -1.97
N SER A 199 6.84 -6.20 -1.51
CA SER A 199 6.38 -5.51 -0.30
C SER A 199 4.92 -5.09 -0.39
N LEU A 200 4.49 -4.58 -1.56
CA LEU A 200 3.09 -4.23 -1.82
C LEU A 200 2.17 -5.45 -1.80
N LYS A 201 2.63 -6.61 -2.30
CA LYS A 201 1.88 -7.87 -2.21
C LYS A 201 1.77 -8.35 -0.76
N LYS A 202 2.84 -8.25 0.04
CA LYS A 202 2.84 -8.57 1.47
C LYS A 202 1.86 -7.67 2.24
N LEU A 203 1.84 -6.39 1.91
CA LEU A 203 0.99 -5.39 2.58
C LEU A 203 -0.51 -5.73 2.52
N LYS A 204 -0.97 -6.42 1.45
CA LYS A 204 -2.36 -6.93 1.32
C LYS A 204 -2.79 -7.78 2.52
N TYR A 205 -1.86 -8.55 3.06
CA TYR A 205 -2.11 -9.59 4.04
C TYR A 205 -1.78 -9.17 5.47
N LEU A 206 -1.50 -7.88 5.69
CA LEU A 206 -1.10 -7.33 7.00
C LEU A 206 -2.04 -7.74 8.15
N GLN A 207 -3.34 -7.82 7.87
CA GLN A 207 -4.38 -8.16 8.85
C GLN A 207 -4.78 -9.65 8.85
N GLN A 208 -4.10 -10.49 8.06
CA GLN A 208 -4.42 -11.92 7.87
C GLN A 208 -3.32 -12.84 8.42
N ILE A 209 -2.40 -12.31 9.22
CA ILE A 209 -1.33 -13.08 9.86
C ILE A 209 -1.89 -13.77 11.10
N ASN A 210 -1.74 -15.09 11.18
CA ASN A 210 -2.13 -15.87 12.36
C ASN A 210 -1.06 -15.75 13.46
N TRP A 211 -1.06 -14.60 14.15
CA TRP A 211 -0.11 -14.32 15.24
C TRP A 211 -0.24 -15.31 16.40
N LEU A 212 -1.44 -15.77 16.73
CA LEU A 212 -1.64 -16.76 17.81
C LEU A 212 -0.92 -18.08 17.51
N LYS A 213 -1.01 -18.58 16.28
CA LYS A 213 -0.31 -19.80 15.86
C LYS A 213 1.20 -19.62 15.91
N ILE A 214 1.70 -18.45 15.49
CA ILE A 214 3.12 -18.11 15.59
C ILE A 214 3.56 -18.15 17.06
N LEU A 215 2.85 -17.45 17.94
CA LEU A 215 3.21 -17.33 19.35
C LEU A 215 3.19 -18.67 20.09
N ASN A 216 2.21 -19.54 19.81
CA ASN A 216 2.13 -20.88 20.39
C ASN A 216 3.32 -21.79 20.00
N ILE A 217 4.00 -21.50 18.89
CA ILE A 217 5.20 -22.24 18.46
C ILE A 217 6.45 -21.61 19.09
N SER A 218 6.49 -20.28 19.19
CA SER A 218 7.65 -19.54 19.70
C SER A 218 7.77 -19.52 21.21
N PHE A 219 6.65 -19.61 21.93
CA PHE A 219 6.58 -19.50 23.39
C PHE A 219 5.84 -20.69 23.98
N LYS A 220 6.26 -21.13 25.17
CA LYS A 220 5.62 -22.25 25.89
C LYS A 220 4.54 -21.76 26.86
N GLU A 221 4.57 -20.48 27.17
CA GLU A 221 3.70 -19.79 28.09
C GLU A 221 2.34 -19.49 27.44
N ASN A 222 1.28 -19.49 28.24
CA ASN A 222 -0.04 -19.02 27.80
C ASN A 222 -0.02 -17.49 27.69
N LEU A 223 0.25 -17.00 26.48
CA LEU A 223 0.21 -15.57 26.16
C LEU A 223 -1.23 -15.09 25.93
N ALA A 224 -1.56 -13.95 26.50
CA ALA A 224 -2.81 -13.23 26.27
C ALA A 224 -2.53 -11.89 25.56
N LEU A 225 -3.57 -11.32 24.94
CA LEU A 225 -3.49 -9.97 24.40
C LEU A 225 -3.18 -8.97 25.52
N SER A 226 -2.24 -8.08 25.26
CA SER A 226 -1.79 -7.11 26.24
C SER A 226 -2.73 -5.90 26.33
N GLU A 227 -2.98 -5.44 27.55
CA GLU A 227 -3.59 -4.13 27.80
C GLU A 227 -2.56 -2.98 27.72
N LEU A 228 -1.27 -3.32 27.69
CA LEU A 228 -0.17 -2.37 27.63
C LEU A 228 0.06 -1.92 26.18
N ASN A 229 0.17 -0.62 25.96
CA ASN A 229 0.29 -0.05 24.60
C ASN A 229 1.64 -0.31 23.90
N PHE A 230 2.66 -0.81 24.62
CA PHE A 230 4.01 -1.03 24.10
C PHE A 230 4.26 -2.46 23.62
N CYS A 231 3.40 -3.42 23.96
CA CYS A 231 3.51 -4.81 23.50
C CYS A 231 2.16 -5.36 23.06
N ASP A 232 2.18 -6.38 22.21
CA ASP A 232 0.95 -6.97 21.68
C ASP A 232 0.44 -8.11 22.58
N TYR A 233 1.35 -8.85 23.23
CA TYR A 233 1.03 -9.99 24.09
C TYR A 233 1.85 -10.00 25.39
N THR A 234 1.31 -10.64 26.42
CA THR A 234 1.99 -10.82 27.71
C THR A 234 1.51 -12.07 28.44
N ASP A 235 2.31 -12.58 29.37
CA ASP A 235 1.92 -13.61 30.34
C ASP A 235 1.36 -13.01 31.66
N HIS A 236 1.19 -11.68 31.69
CA HIS A 236 0.83 -10.89 32.88
C HIS A 236 1.82 -10.98 34.05
N LYS A 237 3.03 -11.47 33.80
CA LYS A 237 4.13 -11.52 34.78
C LYS A 237 5.28 -10.67 34.27
N ASN A 238 6.17 -11.27 33.48
CA ASN A 238 7.43 -10.66 33.04
C ASN A 238 7.75 -10.89 31.56
N LEU A 239 6.87 -11.57 30.81
CA LEU A 239 7.03 -11.76 29.38
C LEU A 239 6.20 -10.72 28.63
N TYR A 240 6.86 -9.96 27.75
CA TYR A 240 6.24 -8.96 26.91
C TYR A 240 6.65 -9.20 25.46
N VAL A 241 5.68 -9.43 24.57
CA VAL A 241 5.94 -9.82 23.19
C VAL A 241 5.35 -8.80 22.23
N SER A 242 6.13 -8.35 21.26
CA SER A 242 5.70 -7.45 20.18
C SER A 242 5.97 -8.06 18.82
N ASN A 243 4.97 -7.96 17.95
CA ASN A 243 4.95 -8.57 16.63
C ASN A 243 5.15 -7.51 15.55
N PHE A 244 6.05 -7.79 14.62
CA PHE A 244 6.34 -6.91 13.48
C PHE A 244 6.32 -7.72 12.19
N TYR A 245 5.46 -7.34 11.24
CA TYR A 245 5.56 -7.81 9.85
C TYR A 245 6.26 -6.79 8.95
N PHE A 246 6.05 -5.51 9.25
CA PHE A 246 6.77 -4.37 8.69
C PHE A 246 7.34 -3.52 9.83
N ILE A 247 8.16 -2.54 9.48
CA ILE A 247 8.62 -1.52 10.42
C ILE A 247 7.42 -0.65 10.81
N ASP A 248 7.16 -0.53 12.11
CA ASP A 248 6.17 0.40 12.65
C ASP A 248 6.86 1.37 13.62
N THR A 249 6.99 2.63 13.23
CA THR A 249 7.74 3.62 14.00
C THR A 249 7.05 4.01 15.31
N GLU A 250 5.71 3.94 15.36
CA GLU A 250 4.96 4.15 16.61
C GLU A 250 5.25 3.03 17.61
N LYS A 251 5.23 1.78 17.14
CA LYS A 251 5.51 0.60 17.97
C LYS A 251 6.96 0.62 18.48
N ILE A 252 7.92 0.93 17.61
CA ILE A 252 9.34 1.10 17.99
C ILE A 252 9.49 2.16 19.07
N ASN A 253 8.85 3.33 18.90
CA ASN A 253 8.93 4.42 19.86
C ASN A 253 8.37 4.03 21.24
N ARG A 254 7.23 3.33 21.29
CA ARG A 254 6.64 2.86 22.56
C ARG A 254 7.52 1.83 23.27
N ILE A 255 8.06 0.85 22.54
CA ILE A 255 8.95 -0.16 23.11
C ILE A 255 10.24 0.48 23.62
N SER A 256 10.87 1.34 22.81
CA SER A 256 12.11 2.03 23.20
C SER A 256 11.92 2.87 24.46
N THR A 257 10.83 3.65 24.53
CA THR A 257 10.47 4.43 25.72
C THR A 257 10.25 3.55 26.95
N PHE A 258 9.58 2.40 26.80
CA PHE A 258 9.35 1.48 27.92
C PHE A 258 10.67 0.92 28.47
N ILE A 259 11.54 0.43 27.59
CA ILE A 259 12.80 -0.22 27.98
C ILE A 259 13.75 0.77 28.64
N GLN A 260 13.84 2.00 28.11
CA GLN A 260 14.67 3.06 28.70
C GLN A 260 14.25 3.37 30.15
N ASN A 261 12.96 3.30 30.45
CA ASN A 261 12.42 3.52 31.80
C ASN A 261 12.42 2.26 32.68
N ASN A 262 12.66 1.08 32.11
CA ASN A 262 12.57 -0.22 32.79
C ASN A 262 13.76 -1.12 32.44
N ILE A 263 14.97 -0.69 32.80
CA ILE A 263 16.25 -1.30 32.38
C ILE A 263 16.35 -2.82 32.67
N ASN A 264 15.65 -3.31 33.70
CA ASN A 264 15.66 -4.72 34.09
C ASN A 264 14.62 -5.59 33.35
N LYS A 265 13.73 -4.98 32.57
CA LYS A 265 12.70 -5.69 31.78
C LYS A 265 13.17 -5.83 30.35
N LYS A 266 12.73 -6.91 29.70
CA LYS A 266 13.00 -7.18 28.28
C LYS A 266 11.70 -7.35 27.52
N VAL A 267 11.75 -7.01 26.23
CA VAL A 267 10.66 -7.26 25.29
C VAL A 267 11.17 -8.22 24.22
N ASP A 268 10.38 -9.23 23.93
CA ASP A 268 10.60 -10.19 22.86
C ASP A 268 9.95 -9.69 21.58
N ILE A 269 10.71 -9.67 20.49
CA ILE A 269 10.29 -9.14 19.19
C ILE A 269 10.16 -10.30 18.22
N VAL A 270 8.95 -10.57 17.78
CA VAL A 270 8.66 -11.58 16.77
C VAL A 270 8.57 -10.90 15.41
N CYS A 271 9.48 -11.24 14.49
CA CYS A 271 9.60 -10.53 13.23
C CYS A 271 10.28 -11.35 12.11
N PRO A 272 10.16 -10.97 10.83
CA PRO A 272 10.95 -11.57 9.77
C PRO A 272 12.38 -11.01 9.80
N GLU A 273 13.35 -11.81 9.35
CA GLU A 273 14.76 -11.41 9.33
C GLU A 273 15.01 -10.12 8.52
N SER A 274 14.21 -9.90 7.47
CA SER A 274 14.35 -8.77 6.53
C SER A 274 14.28 -7.39 7.19
N ILE A 275 13.57 -7.25 8.33
CA ILE A 275 13.43 -5.95 9.00
C ILE A 275 14.42 -5.73 10.14
N VAL A 276 15.10 -6.78 10.60
CA VAL A 276 16.00 -6.72 11.77
C VAL A 276 17.10 -5.71 11.56
N LYS A 277 17.69 -5.67 10.36
CA LYS A 277 18.75 -4.71 10.00
C LYS A 277 18.35 -3.25 10.20
N TYR A 278 17.05 -2.95 10.15
CA TYR A 278 16.52 -1.60 10.33
C TYR A 278 16.19 -1.29 11.79
N ILE A 279 15.60 -2.23 12.53
CA ILE A 279 15.07 -1.97 13.88
C ILE A 279 16.03 -2.33 15.02
N LYS A 280 17.05 -3.16 14.76
CA LYS A 280 17.95 -3.69 15.80
C LYS A 280 18.71 -2.61 16.55
N ASN A 281 19.05 -1.50 15.90
CA ASN A 281 19.76 -0.40 16.56
C ASN A 281 18.86 0.32 17.57
N GLU A 282 17.58 0.53 17.22
CA GLU A 282 16.61 1.20 18.08
C GLU A 282 16.10 0.30 19.22
N LEU A 283 16.11 -1.02 19.00
CA LEU A 283 15.61 -2.05 19.92
C LEU A 283 16.72 -3.03 20.34
N ASN A 284 17.91 -2.51 20.64
CA ASN A 284 19.15 -3.27 20.83
C ASN A 284 19.17 -4.21 22.06
N THR A 285 18.32 -3.96 23.03
CA THR A 285 18.20 -4.69 24.30
C THR A 285 17.05 -5.72 24.27
N CYS A 286 16.27 -5.74 23.20
CA CYS A 286 15.22 -6.71 22.97
C CYS A 286 15.78 -8.06 22.50
N ASN A 287 15.03 -9.13 22.76
CA ASN A 287 15.31 -10.44 22.17
C ASN A 287 14.56 -10.57 20.84
N PHE A 288 15.21 -11.06 19.79
CA PHE A 288 14.59 -11.22 18.47
C PHE A 288 14.30 -12.68 18.17
N HIS A 289 13.04 -12.97 17.85
CA HIS A 289 12.55 -14.27 17.40
C HIS A 289 12.23 -14.18 15.90
N LEU A 290 13.11 -14.77 15.09
CA LEU A 290 13.02 -14.67 13.64
C LEU A 290 12.10 -15.74 13.09
N ILE A 291 11.07 -15.32 12.35
CA ILE A 291 10.03 -16.21 11.84
C ILE A 291 9.72 -15.86 10.40
N ASP A 292 9.60 -16.89 9.56
CA ASP A 292 9.03 -16.75 8.23
C ASP A 292 7.50 -16.61 8.33
N ILE A 293 7.06 -15.36 8.54
CA ILE A 293 5.66 -15.00 8.76
C ILE A 293 4.79 -15.37 7.55
N ASP A 294 5.35 -15.42 6.33
CA ASP A 294 4.58 -15.70 5.12
C ASP A 294 3.92 -17.10 5.15
N ASN A 295 4.47 -18.04 5.94
CA ASN A 295 3.90 -19.38 6.17
C ASN A 295 2.66 -19.39 7.08
N PHE A 296 2.34 -18.25 7.71
CA PHE A 296 1.23 -18.11 8.66
C PHE A 296 0.15 -17.15 8.16
N ILE A 297 0.17 -16.85 6.87
CA ILE A 297 -0.81 -15.98 6.21
C ILE A 297 -1.83 -16.84 5.47
N GLU A 298 -3.09 -16.70 5.84
CA GLU A 298 -4.20 -17.26 5.07
C GLU A 298 -4.49 -16.38 3.86
N LYS A 299 -3.86 -16.73 2.73
CA LYS A 299 -4.05 -16.02 1.45
C LYS A 299 -5.43 -16.33 0.88
N GLU A 300 -5.95 -15.40 0.08
CA GLU A 300 -7.20 -15.58 -0.64
C GLU A 300 -7.15 -16.83 -1.52
N ILE A 301 -8.14 -17.70 -1.36
CA ILE A 301 -8.36 -18.82 -2.29
C ILE A 301 -9.02 -18.24 -3.53
N ASN A 302 -8.24 -18.05 -4.59
CA ASN A 302 -8.79 -17.69 -5.89
C ASN A 302 -9.49 -18.91 -6.49
N PHE A 303 -10.81 -19.01 -6.30
CA PHE A 303 -11.66 -20.01 -6.95
C PHE A 303 -11.83 -19.68 -8.44
N TYR A 304 -10.77 -19.75 -9.24
CA TYR A 304 -10.85 -19.53 -10.68
C TYR A 304 -9.80 -20.38 -11.42
N GLU A 305 -10.05 -21.68 -11.50
CA GLU A 305 -9.70 -22.50 -12.67
C GLU A 305 -10.89 -22.53 -13.63
#